data_AF-A0A7S0AQ47-F1
#
_entry.id   AF-A0A7S0AQ47-F1
#
_cell.length_a   1.000
_cell.length_b   1.000
_cell.length_c   1.000
_cell.angle_alpha   90.00
_cell.angle_beta   90.00
_cell.angle_gamma   90.00
#
_symmetry.space_group_name_H-M   'P 1'
#
loop_
_entity.id
_entity.type
_entity.pdbx_description
1 polymer ?
#
loop_
_entity_poly.entity_id
_entity_poly.type
_entity_poly.pdbx_seq_one_letter_code
_entity_poly.pdbx_strand_id
1 'polypeptide(L)'
;KSLVEEDMIELAGELMKKAEAKGVKLILPTDVVLADKFAEDANSAVASADSISGDWLGLDVGPDSLDAFAAEIANSNTIVWNGPMGVFEMPQFAVGTVKIAELLAEATARGATTIIGGGDSVAAVNQAGLGDKVSHISTGGGASLELLEGKELPGVAALTEV
;
A
#
# COMPACT_ATOMS: atom_id res chain seq x y z
N LYS A 1 -6.06 -18.37 -6.96
CA LYS A 1 -4.59 -18.58 -7.10
C LYS A 1 -3.75 -17.40 -6.61
N SER A 2 -4.36 -16.35 -6.04
CA SER A 2 -3.63 -15.23 -5.44
C SER A 2 -2.55 -15.70 -4.46
N LEU A 3 -1.54 -14.86 -4.27
CA LEU A 3 -0.46 -15.13 -3.31
C LEU A 3 -1.05 -15.36 -1.92
N VAL A 4 -0.55 -16.40 -1.25
CA VAL A 4 -0.88 -16.72 0.14
C VAL A 4 0.35 -17.30 0.80
N GLU A 5 0.66 -16.79 1.99
CA GLU A 5 1.68 -17.34 2.88
C GLU A 5 0.93 -18.14 3.95
N GLU A 6 0.79 -19.46 3.74
CA GLU A 6 -0.04 -20.30 4.61
C GLU A 6 0.45 -20.32 6.07
N ASP A 7 1.76 -20.17 6.27
CA ASP A 7 2.41 -20.09 7.59
C ASP A 7 2.16 -18.76 8.32
N MET A 8 1.71 -17.72 7.61
CA MET A 8 1.43 -16.40 8.18
C MET A 8 -0.05 -16.18 8.53
N ILE A 9 -0.95 -17.12 8.24
CA ILE A 9 -2.39 -16.98 8.48
C ILE A 9 -2.69 -16.76 9.97
N GLU A 10 -2.04 -17.53 10.85
CA GLU A 10 -2.23 -17.40 12.30
C GLU A 10 -1.78 -16.02 12.78
N LEU A 11 -0.58 -15.59 12.37
CA LEU A 11 -0.03 -14.28 12.68
C LEU A 11 -0.94 -13.15 12.17
N ALA A 12 -1.47 -13.24 10.94
CA ALA A 12 -2.40 -12.25 10.40
C ALA A 12 -3.65 -12.10 11.31
N GLY A 13 -4.22 -13.21 11.77
CA GLY A 13 -5.33 -13.20 12.72
C GLY A 13 -4.98 -12.57 14.07
N GLU A 14 -3.78 -12.81 14.59
CA GLU A 14 -3.27 -12.15 15.80
C GLU A 14 -3.09 -10.63 15.62
N LEU A 15 -2.54 -10.21 14.47
CA LEU A 15 -2.35 -8.80 14.14
C LEU A 15 -3.68 -8.06 14.02
N MET A 16 -4.70 -8.68 13.42
CA MET A 16 -6.05 -8.12 13.35
C MET A 16 -6.63 -7.87 14.75
N LYS A 17 -6.53 -8.86 15.66
CA LYS A 17 -6.98 -8.70 17.06
C LYS A 17 -6.19 -7.63 17.80
N LYS A 18 -4.88 -7.55 17.56
CA LYS A 18 -4.01 -6.53 18.16
C LYS A 18 -4.36 -5.12 17.68
N ALA A 19 -4.70 -4.96 16.40
CA ALA A 19 -5.17 -3.69 15.85
C ALA A 19 -6.48 -3.27 16.55
N GLU A 20 -7.46 -4.18 16.63
CA GLU A 20 -8.73 -3.94 17.34
C GLU A 20 -8.51 -3.56 18.81
N ALA A 21 -7.69 -4.32 19.55
CA ALA A 21 -7.38 -4.05 20.96
C ALA A 21 -6.70 -2.69 21.19
N LYS A 22 -5.99 -2.16 20.19
CA LYS A 22 -5.36 -0.83 20.22
C LYS A 22 -6.25 0.28 19.67
N GLY A 23 -7.48 -0.03 19.23
CA GLY A 23 -8.36 0.94 18.57
C GLY A 23 -7.85 1.39 17.20
N VAL A 24 -6.97 0.61 16.55
CA VAL A 24 -6.49 0.88 15.20
C VAL A 24 -7.53 0.39 14.21
N LYS A 25 -8.05 1.30 13.39
CA LYS A 25 -8.96 0.98 12.30
C LYS A 25 -8.18 0.29 11.18
N LEU A 26 -8.36 -1.02 11.04
CA LEU A 26 -7.80 -1.81 9.95
C LEU A 26 -8.80 -1.86 8.79
N ILE A 27 -8.39 -1.36 7.61
CA ILE A 27 -9.20 -1.36 6.39
C ILE A 27 -8.55 -2.30 5.39
N LEU A 28 -9.24 -3.39 5.06
CA LEU A 28 -8.81 -4.36 4.04
C LEU A 28 -9.64 -4.18 2.77
N PRO A 29 -9.12 -4.56 1.59
CA PRO A 29 -9.90 -4.55 0.36
C PRO A 29 -11.17 -5.40 0.47
N THR A 30 -12.32 -4.85 0.05
CA THR A 30 -13.60 -5.55 -0.04
C THR A 30 -13.88 -6.09 -1.44
N ASP A 31 -13.19 -5.55 -2.44
CA ASP A 31 -13.26 -5.96 -3.84
C ASP A 31 -11.87 -5.87 -4.48
N VAL A 32 -11.67 -6.66 -5.54
CA VAL A 32 -10.38 -6.81 -6.21
C VAL A 32 -10.55 -6.86 -7.72
N VAL A 33 -9.53 -6.38 -8.43
CA VAL A 33 -9.37 -6.62 -9.86
C VAL A 33 -8.69 -7.98 -10.04
N LEU A 34 -9.44 -8.90 -10.62
CA LEU A 34 -9.01 -10.26 -10.92
C LEU A 34 -8.37 -10.36 -12.30
N ALA A 35 -7.45 -11.30 -12.45
CA ALA A 35 -6.86 -11.73 -13.71
C ALA A 35 -6.89 -13.26 -13.84
N ASP A 36 -7.13 -13.78 -15.05
CA ASP A 36 -7.12 -15.23 -15.31
C ASP A 36 -5.70 -15.83 -15.42
N LYS A 37 -4.69 -14.97 -15.61
CA LYS A 37 -3.26 -15.28 -15.60
C LYS A 37 -2.43 -14.08 -15.13
N PHE A 38 -1.21 -14.33 -14.69
CA PHE A 38 -0.25 -13.27 -14.35
C PHE A 38 0.43 -12.74 -15.62
N ALA A 39 -0.26 -11.88 -16.37
CA ALA A 39 0.27 -11.29 -17.60
C ALA A 39 -0.46 -9.97 -17.95
N GLU A 40 0.22 -9.10 -18.70
CA GLU A 40 -0.33 -7.82 -19.18
C GLU A 40 -1.53 -7.96 -20.14
N ASP A 41 -1.73 -9.13 -20.75
CA ASP A 41 -2.83 -9.44 -21.67
C ASP A 41 -3.89 -10.37 -21.05
N ALA A 42 -3.89 -10.51 -19.72
CA ALA A 42 -4.87 -11.32 -19.01
C ALA A 42 -6.29 -10.79 -19.21
N ASN A 43 -7.28 -11.68 -19.21
CA ASN A 43 -8.67 -11.28 -19.07
C ASN A 43 -8.87 -10.78 -17.64
N SER A 44 -9.60 -9.67 -17.48
CA SER A 44 -9.84 -9.07 -16.17
C SER A 44 -11.33 -8.95 -15.83
N ALA A 45 -11.61 -9.00 -14.53
CA ALA A 45 -12.94 -8.81 -13.96
C ALA A 45 -12.81 -8.20 -12.57
N VAL A 46 -13.86 -7.58 -12.07
CA VAL A 46 -13.92 -7.13 -10.66
C VAL A 46 -14.83 -8.09 -9.90
N ALA A 47 -14.42 -8.47 -8.69
CA ALA A 47 -15.23 -9.30 -7.81
C ALA A 47 -15.08 -8.87 -6.35
N SER A 48 -16.08 -9.18 -5.54
CA SER A 48 -15.97 -9.08 -4.09
C SER A 48 -14.89 -10.03 -3.58
N ALA A 49 -14.10 -9.59 -2.60
CA ALA A 49 -12.98 -10.33 -2.04
C ALA A 49 -13.40 -11.66 -1.39
N ASP A 50 -14.66 -11.77 -0.95
CA ASP A 50 -15.26 -12.99 -0.38
C ASP A 50 -15.85 -13.95 -1.43
N SER A 51 -15.84 -13.57 -2.71
CA SER A 51 -16.52 -14.27 -3.80
C SER A 51 -15.57 -14.78 -4.90
N ILE A 52 -14.26 -14.66 -4.67
CA ILE A 52 -13.24 -15.10 -5.64
C ILE A 52 -13.31 -16.63 -5.77
N SER A 53 -13.59 -17.10 -7.00
CA SER A 53 -13.72 -18.53 -7.29
C SER A 53 -12.83 -18.95 -8.46
N GLY A 54 -12.47 -20.24 -8.49
CA GLY A 54 -11.63 -20.81 -9.52
C GLY A 54 -10.17 -20.34 -9.47
N ASP A 55 -9.55 -20.26 -10.65
CA ASP A 55 -8.11 -20.07 -10.80
C ASP A 55 -7.67 -18.60 -10.96
N TRP A 56 -8.57 -17.65 -10.69
CA TRP A 56 -8.28 -16.22 -10.80
C TRP A 56 -7.27 -15.74 -9.75
N LEU A 57 -6.57 -14.65 -10.08
CA LEU A 57 -5.57 -13.96 -9.27
C LEU A 57 -6.06 -12.54 -8.99
N GLY A 58 -6.06 -12.10 -7.73
CA GLY A 58 -6.24 -10.67 -7.42
C GLY A 58 -4.94 -9.92 -7.68
N LEU A 59 -4.94 -8.99 -8.64
CA LEU A 59 -3.73 -8.26 -9.06
C LEU A 59 -3.80 -6.74 -8.83
N ASP A 60 -4.96 -6.21 -8.47
CA ASP A 60 -5.14 -4.83 -7.99
C ASP A 60 -6.36 -4.75 -7.08
N VAL A 61 -6.51 -3.65 -6.35
CA VAL A 61 -7.71 -3.38 -5.53
C VAL A 61 -8.86 -2.88 -6.40
N GLY A 62 -10.09 -3.25 -6.02
CA GLY A 62 -11.29 -2.82 -6.74
C GLY A 62 -11.74 -1.39 -6.39
N PRO A 63 -12.72 -0.85 -7.14
CA PRO A 63 -13.23 0.50 -6.93
C PRO A 63 -13.83 0.75 -5.54
N ASP A 64 -14.55 -0.20 -4.95
CA ASP A 64 -15.20 0.02 -3.64
C ASP A 64 -14.14 0.16 -2.54
N SER A 65 -13.07 -0.63 -2.62
CA SER A 65 -11.91 -0.54 -1.74
C SER A 65 -11.20 0.80 -1.90
N LEU A 66 -11.03 1.28 -3.13
CA LEU A 66 -10.42 2.59 -3.38
C LEU A 66 -11.22 3.74 -2.80
N ASP A 67 -12.55 3.69 -2.86
CA ASP A 67 -13.41 4.70 -2.23
C ASP A 67 -13.26 4.70 -0.70
N ALA A 68 -13.17 3.52 -0.09
CA ALA A 68 -12.92 3.40 1.35
C ALA A 68 -11.55 3.96 1.76
N PHE A 69 -10.49 3.66 0.98
CA PHE A 69 -9.15 4.18 1.22
C PHE A 69 -9.08 5.70 1.01
N ALA A 70 -9.72 6.21 -0.03
CA ALA A 70 -9.79 7.64 -0.31
C ALA A 70 -10.44 8.42 0.85
N ALA A 71 -11.52 7.88 1.43
CA ALA A 71 -12.16 8.48 2.59
C ALA A 71 -11.24 8.53 3.82
N GLU A 72 -10.45 7.48 4.08
CA GLU A 72 -9.52 7.47 5.21
C GLU A 72 -8.32 8.42 4.98
N ILE A 73 -7.74 8.41 3.77
CA ILE A 73 -6.64 9.29 3.37
C ILE A 73 -7.06 10.75 3.47
N ALA A 74 -8.30 11.09 3.08
CA ALA A 74 -8.81 12.45 3.16
C ALA A 74 -8.86 13.01 4.58
N ASN A 75 -9.01 12.14 5.59
CA ASN A 75 -9.10 12.50 7.01
C ASN A 75 -7.76 12.39 7.76
N SER A 76 -6.68 12.01 7.06
CA SER A 76 -5.36 11.77 7.68
C SER A 76 -4.44 12.98 7.58
N ASN A 77 -3.77 13.32 8.70
CA ASN A 77 -2.80 14.43 8.76
C ASN A 77 -1.35 13.99 8.49
N THR A 78 -1.04 12.73 8.77
CA THR A 78 0.27 12.13 8.50
C THR A 78 0.03 10.75 7.91
N ILE A 79 0.64 10.48 6.77
CA ILE A 79 0.44 9.25 6.02
C ILE A 79 1.81 8.69 5.64
N VAL A 80 2.02 7.41 5.95
CA VAL A 80 3.20 6.65 5.52
C VAL A 80 2.71 5.58 4.56
N TRP A 81 3.25 5.56 3.34
CA TRP A 81 2.88 4.58 2.33
C TRP A 81 4.07 3.68 1.99
N ASN A 82 3.88 2.37 2.16
CA ASN A 82 4.86 1.33 1.85
C ASN A 82 4.17 0.11 1.24
N GLY A 83 4.46 -0.16 -0.03
CA GLY A 83 3.84 -1.21 -0.85
C GLY A 83 2.77 -0.67 -1.82
N PRO A 84 2.84 -0.97 -3.12
CA PRO A 84 1.76 -0.66 -4.06
C PRO A 84 0.49 -1.47 -3.75
N MET A 85 -0.64 -1.08 -4.36
CA MET A 85 -1.94 -1.75 -4.15
C MET A 85 -2.17 -2.94 -5.08
N GLY A 86 -1.35 -3.06 -6.12
CA GLY A 86 -1.45 -4.05 -7.18
C GLY A 86 -0.15 -4.15 -7.97
N VAL A 87 -0.17 -4.95 -9.03
CA VAL A 87 0.97 -5.17 -9.94
C VAL A 87 1.10 -3.98 -10.90
N PHE A 88 1.56 -2.85 -10.36
CA PHE A 88 1.54 -1.55 -11.02
C PHE A 88 2.43 -1.45 -12.26
N GLU A 89 3.33 -2.41 -12.46
CA GLU A 89 4.14 -2.57 -13.65
C GLU A 89 3.27 -2.92 -14.88
N MET A 90 2.10 -3.52 -14.66
CA MET A 90 1.12 -3.84 -15.70
C MET A 90 0.02 -2.76 -15.72
N PRO A 91 -0.16 -1.98 -16.80
CA PRO A 91 -1.09 -0.84 -16.82
C PRO A 91 -2.53 -1.15 -16.40
N GLN A 92 -3.03 -2.36 -16.72
CA GLN A 92 -4.38 -2.78 -16.33
C GLN A 92 -4.54 -3.08 -14.82
N PHE A 93 -3.43 -3.27 -14.09
CA PHE A 93 -3.38 -3.57 -12.65
C PHE A 93 -2.65 -2.48 -11.86
N ALA A 94 -2.52 -1.29 -12.45
CA ALA A 94 -1.87 -0.13 -11.86
C ALA A 94 -2.86 0.92 -11.32
N VAL A 95 -4.15 0.75 -11.59
CA VAL A 95 -5.18 1.77 -11.34
C VAL A 95 -5.25 2.11 -9.86
N GLY A 96 -5.31 1.11 -8.99
CA GLY A 96 -5.38 1.32 -7.55
C GLY A 96 -4.13 2.00 -7.00
N THR A 97 -2.95 1.53 -7.42
CA THR A 97 -1.67 2.12 -7.02
C THR A 97 -1.54 3.58 -7.45
N VAL A 98 -1.85 3.91 -8.71
CA VAL A 98 -1.82 5.28 -9.22
C VAL A 98 -2.84 6.15 -8.48
N LYS A 99 -4.03 5.63 -8.21
CA LYS A 99 -5.06 6.36 -7.47
C LYS A 99 -4.63 6.70 -6.05
N ILE A 100 -3.99 5.77 -5.34
CA ILE A 100 -3.41 6.05 -4.02
C ILE A 100 -2.34 7.15 -4.14
N ALA A 101 -1.43 7.07 -5.11
CA ALA A 101 -0.40 8.10 -5.30
C ALA A 101 -1.02 9.50 -5.53
N GLU A 102 -2.07 9.60 -6.34
CA GLU A 102 -2.83 10.84 -6.55
C GLU A 102 -3.45 11.37 -5.26
N LEU A 103 -4.12 10.51 -4.49
CA LEU A 103 -4.76 10.87 -3.22
C LEU A 103 -3.74 11.37 -2.18
N LEU A 104 -2.54 10.80 -2.16
CA LEU A 104 -1.46 11.27 -1.30
C LEU A 104 -0.97 12.66 -1.72
N ALA A 105 -0.78 12.90 -3.03
CA ALA A 105 -0.41 14.22 -3.53
C ALA A 105 -1.48 15.27 -3.20
N GLU A 106 -2.77 14.92 -3.32
CA GLU A 106 -3.88 15.78 -2.92
C GLU A 106 -3.88 16.04 -1.40
N ALA A 107 -3.63 15.03 -0.57
CA ALA A 107 -3.53 15.18 0.87
C ALA A 107 -2.38 16.13 1.26
N THR A 108 -1.23 16.01 0.60
CA THR A 108 -0.11 16.94 0.78
C THR A 108 -0.45 18.36 0.37
N ALA A 109 -1.14 18.55 -0.76
CA ALA A 109 -1.61 19.87 -1.17
C ALA A 109 -2.59 20.49 -0.14
N ARG A 110 -3.32 19.67 0.62
CA ARG A 110 -4.19 20.11 1.73
C ARG A 110 -3.44 20.32 3.06
N GLY A 111 -2.14 20.03 3.13
CA GLY A 111 -1.29 20.24 4.31
C GLY A 111 -0.97 18.98 5.12
N ALA A 112 -1.35 17.78 4.66
CA ALA A 112 -0.93 16.54 5.30
C ALA A 112 0.56 16.24 5.01
N THR A 113 1.22 15.58 5.96
CA THR A 113 2.56 15.03 5.76
C THR A 113 2.44 13.67 5.09
N THR A 114 3.00 13.48 3.90
CA THR A 114 3.03 12.18 3.22
C THR A 114 4.46 11.68 3.04
N ILE A 115 4.71 10.45 3.50
CA ILE A 115 6.02 9.81 3.49
C ILE A 115 5.93 8.55 2.65
N ILE A 116 6.69 8.50 1.56
CA ILE A 116 6.76 7.33 0.68
C ILE A 116 7.99 6.51 1.05
N GLY A 117 7.78 5.26 1.43
CA GLY A 117 8.83 4.33 1.83
C GLY A 117 8.87 3.06 0.95
N GLY A 118 10.04 2.47 0.81
CA GLY A 118 10.26 1.24 0.03
C GLY A 118 10.46 1.50 -1.47
N GLY A 119 11.25 0.64 -2.13
CA GLY A 119 11.63 0.83 -3.53
C GLY A 119 10.43 0.90 -4.48
N ASP A 120 9.46 0.00 -4.30
CA ASP A 120 8.33 -0.14 -5.23
C ASP A 120 7.34 1.02 -5.13
N SER A 121 7.01 1.50 -3.92
CA SER A 121 6.17 2.69 -3.75
C SER A 121 6.83 3.94 -4.31
N VAL A 122 8.16 4.07 -4.17
CA VAL A 122 8.90 5.18 -4.77
C VAL A 122 8.86 5.11 -6.30
N ALA A 123 9.02 3.91 -6.87
CA ALA A 123 8.87 3.69 -8.31
C ALA A 123 7.46 4.05 -8.80
N ALA A 124 6.42 3.61 -8.09
CA ALA A 124 5.03 3.89 -8.42
C ALA A 124 4.70 5.40 -8.42
N VAL A 125 5.12 6.15 -7.39
CA VAL A 125 4.89 7.60 -7.30
C VAL A 125 5.62 8.35 -8.43
N ASN A 126 6.85 7.92 -8.76
CA ASN A 126 7.62 8.52 -9.84
C ASN A 126 7.03 8.22 -11.22
N GLN A 127 6.56 6.99 -11.46
CA GLN A 127 5.86 6.60 -12.69
C GLN A 127 4.58 7.41 -12.88
N ALA A 128 3.87 7.73 -11.80
CA ALA A 128 2.70 8.62 -11.82
C ALA A 128 3.06 10.11 -12.00
N GLY A 129 4.34 10.49 -11.99
CA GLY A 129 4.77 11.89 -12.11
C GLY A 129 4.44 12.74 -10.88
N LEU A 130 4.35 12.12 -9.70
CA LEU A 130 3.90 12.74 -8.45
C LEU A 130 5.01 12.87 -7.40
N GLY A 131 6.26 12.51 -7.73
CA GLY A 131 7.38 12.52 -6.79
C GLY A 131 7.62 13.86 -6.09
N ASP A 132 7.48 14.96 -6.82
CA ASP A 132 7.63 16.32 -6.27
C ASP A 132 6.37 16.84 -5.56
N LYS A 133 5.30 16.03 -5.49
CA LYS A 133 4.00 16.41 -4.89
C LYS A 133 3.71 15.74 -3.55
N VAL A 134 4.65 14.93 -3.05
CA VAL A 134 4.59 14.30 -1.72
C VAL A 134 5.58 14.98 -0.78
N SER A 135 5.42 14.82 0.54
CA SER A 135 6.28 15.53 1.50
C SER A 135 7.69 14.94 1.59
N HIS A 136 7.82 13.62 1.50
CA HIS A 136 9.12 12.95 1.57
C HIS A 136 9.12 11.63 0.77
N ILE A 137 10.20 11.42 0.02
CA ILE A 137 10.54 10.14 -0.61
C ILE A 137 11.75 9.59 0.12
N SER A 138 11.57 8.46 0.81
CA SER A 138 12.68 7.80 1.48
C SER A 138 13.53 7.00 0.50
N THR A 139 14.84 7.19 0.58
CA THR A 139 15.85 6.35 -0.08
C THR A 139 16.38 5.23 0.81
N GLY A 140 15.83 5.09 2.03
CA GLY A 140 16.33 4.15 3.04
C GLY A 140 15.94 2.69 2.79
N GLY A 141 14.96 2.43 1.91
CA GLY A 141 14.47 1.07 1.64
C GLY A 141 14.12 0.34 2.95
N GLY A 142 14.82 -0.77 3.21
CA GLY A 142 14.67 -1.54 4.46
C GLY A 142 14.98 -0.76 5.73
N ALA A 143 15.93 0.19 5.70
CA ALA A 143 16.27 0.99 6.90
C ALA A 143 15.09 1.86 7.38
N SER A 144 14.24 2.34 6.45
CA SER A 144 13.04 3.10 6.83
C SER A 144 11.98 2.21 7.47
N LEU A 145 11.88 0.96 7.02
CA LEU A 145 10.96 0.01 7.63
C LEU A 145 11.45 -0.39 9.03
N GLU A 146 12.74 -0.67 9.20
CA GLU A 146 13.33 -0.95 10.52
C GLU A 146 13.16 0.22 11.50
N LEU A 147 13.26 1.46 11.02
CA LEU A 147 12.97 2.64 11.82
C LEU A 147 11.51 2.68 12.27
N LEU A 148 10.56 2.37 11.38
CA LEU A 148 9.12 2.33 11.69
C LEU A 148 8.76 1.16 12.60
N GLU A 149 9.51 0.07 12.56
CA GLU A 149 9.44 -1.04 13.51
C GLU A 149 9.93 -0.65 14.91
N GLY A 150 10.55 0.53 15.06
CA GLY A 150 11.09 1.05 16.31
C GLY A 150 12.48 0.50 16.65
N LYS A 151 13.21 -0.05 15.67
CA LYS A 151 14.59 -0.51 15.87
C LYS A 151 15.55 0.68 15.93
N GLU A 152 16.61 0.53 16.71
CA GLU A 152 17.74 1.45 16.67
C GLU A 152 18.56 1.19 15.40
N LEU A 153 18.67 2.21 14.53
CA LEU A 153 19.51 2.12 13.34
C LEU A 153 20.98 2.38 13.73
N PRO A 154 21.92 1.43 13.53
CA PRO A 154 23.30 1.58 14.00
C PRO A 154 24.01 2.82 13.45
N GLY A 155 23.73 3.18 12.19
CA GLY A 155 24.31 4.36 11.55
C GLY A 155 23.77 5.69 12.11
N VAL A 156 22.54 5.70 12.63
CA VAL A 156 21.94 6.88 13.28
C VAL A 156 22.47 7.00 14.71
N ALA A 157 22.54 5.89 15.44
CA ALA A 157 23.05 5.86 16.81
C ALA A 157 24.53 6.26 16.92
N ALA A 158 25.31 6.07 15.86
CA ALA A 158 26.72 6.47 15.81
C ALA A 158 26.94 7.98 15.60
N LEU A 159 25.90 8.76 15.29
CA LEU A 159 26.02 10.21 15.13
C LEU A 159 26.20 10.87 16.50
N THR A 160 27.04 11.90 16.57
CA THR A 160 27.22 12.67 17.80
C THR A 160 25.98 13.52 18.08
N GLU A 161 25.48 13.45 19.31
CA GLU A 161 24.53 14.43 19.84
C GLU A 161 25.16 15.84 19.80
N VAL A 162 24.32 16.88 19.64
CA VAL A 162 24.74 18.29 19.65
C VAL A 162 24.71 18.84 21.08
#